data_AF-A0A133Y5F3-F1
#
_entry.id   AF-A0A133Y5F3-F1
#
_cell.length_a   1.000
_cell.length_b   1.000
_cell.length_c   1.000
_cell.angle_alpha   90.00
_cell.angle_beta   90.00
_cell.angle_gamma   90.00
#
_symmetry.space_group_name_H-M   'P 1'
#
loop_
_entity.id
_entity.type
_entity.pdbx_description
1 polymer ?
#
loop_
_entity_poly.entity_id
_entity_poly.type
_entity_poly.pdbx_seq_one_letter_code
_entity_poly.pdbx_strand_id
1 'polypeptide(L)'
;MTRKRIYIVGLAVFVIAMFGLTGRAQTVRATSKAWKAGVVVSAEEVECTGLERWFTQQPIPDAIFARMQGKSYPAGCTIPRSSLRYIQVLHYDGDGRVRMGEMVCNKLIADDLISIFKELYQHRYPIQSMRLIDDFDAVDERSMRANNSTCFCYRTVKGSNKLSAHARGMAVDINALYNPYYRKGRNGKVTVQPSNALKYCDRSASFPYKIDRNDLLYKLFIKHGFRWGGAWRTVKDYQHFEK
;
A
#
# COMPACT_ATOMS: atom_id res chain seq x y z
N MET A 1 -26.60 70.56 -66.68
CA MET A 1 -26.98 70.97 -65.30
C MET A 1 -26.31 70.01 -64.33
N THR A 2 -25.48 70.55 -63.41
CA THR A 2 -25.22 70.04 -62.03
C THR A 2 -24.78 68.58 -61.84
N ARG A 3 -23.77 68.21 -61.05
CA ARG A 3 -22.88 68.86 -60.09
C ARG A 3 -21.82 67.81 -59.72
N LYS A 4 -20.56 68.23 -59.54
CA LYS A 4 -19.52 67.48 -58.81
C LYS A 4 -20.02 67.07 -57.43
N ARG A 5 -19.67 65.88 -56.92
CA ARG A 5 -19.40 65.66 -55.49
C ARG A 5 -18.26 64.65 -55.28
N ILE A 6 -17.30 65.13 -54.51
CA ILE A 6 -16.12 64.48 -53.94
C ILE A 6 -16.55 63.80 -52.63
N TYR A 7 -15.99 62.62 -52.32
CA TYR A 7 -15.93 62.04 -50.97
C TYR A 7 -14.56 61.32 -50.87
N ILE A 8 -13.52 61.96 -50.35
CA ILE A 8 -13.01 61.93 -48.96
C ILE A 8 -12.87 60.52 -48.36
N VAL A 9 -11.59 60.22 -48.14
CA VAL A 9 -10.90 59.15 -47.39
C VAL A 9 -11.58 58.70 -46.10
N GLY A 10 -11.54 57.38 -45.85
CA GLY A 10 -11.71 56.79 -44.52
C GLY A 10 -10.84 55.54 -44.38
N LEU A 11 -9.59 55.70 -43.93
CA LEU A 11 -8.70 54.61 -43.54
C LEU A 11 -9.18 54.07 -42.20
N ALA A 12 -9.81 52.88 -42.18
CA ALA A 12 -10.19 52.20 -40.96
C ALA A 12 -8.96 51.49 -40.36
N VAL A 13 -8.37 52.08 -39.31
CA VAL A 13 -7.36 51.42 -38.49
C VAL A 13 -8.07 50.48 -37.52
N PHE A 14 -7.95 49.17 -37.73
CA PHE A 14 -8.38 48.15 -36.78
C PHE A 14 -7.35 48.05 -35.66
N VAL A 15 -7.64 48.65 -34.50
CA VAL A 15 -6.87 48.39 -33.27
C VAL A 15 -7.38 47.06 -32.70
N ILE A 16 -6.64 45.98 -32.93
CA ILE A 16 -6.85 44.72 -32.21
C ILE A 16 -6.28 44.91 -30.80
N ALA A 17 -7.17 45.12 -29.82
CA ALA A 17 -6.81 45.07 -28.41
C ALA A 17 -6.45 43.62 -28.04
N MET A 18 -5.16 43.33 -27.92
CA MET A 18 -4.65 42.12 -27.29
C MET A 18 -5.03 42.16 -25.80
N PHE A 19 -6.11 41.47 -25.42
CA PHE A 19 -6.36 41.14 -24.02
C PHE A 19 -5.29 40.13 -23.57
N GLY A 20 -4.23 40.64 -22.94
CA GLY A 20 -3.30 39.83 -22.18
C GLY A 20 -4.01 39.24 -20.97
N LEU A 21 -4.57 38.04 -21.13
CA LEU A 21 -4.86 37.16 -20.01
C LEU A 21 -3.52 36.69 -19.45
N THR A 22 -2.94 37.49 -18.56
CA THR A 22 -1.87 37.05 -17.67
C THR A 22 -2.49 36.04 -16.70
N GLY A 23 -2.67 34.82 -17.17
CA GLY A 23 -2.85 33.65 -16.31
C GLY A 23 -1.62 33.55 -15.44
N ARG A 24 -1.69 34.15 -14.25
CA ARG A 24 -0.68 33.99 -13.20
C ARG A 24 -0.71 32.51 -12.85
N ALA A 25 0.19 31.73 -13.44
CA ALA A 25 0.46 30.38 -13.00
C ALA A 25 0.86 30.48 -11.53
N GLN A 26 -0.11 30.23 -10.64
CA GLN A 26 0.18 29.99 -9.24
C GLN A 26 0.98 28.70 -9.24
N THR A 27 2.30 28.84 -9.15
CA THR A 27 3.17 27.78 -8.68
C THR A 27 2.70 27.46 -7.27
N VAL A 28 1.80 26.48 -7.16
CA VAL A 28 1.49 25.81 -5.90
C VAL A 28 2.81 25.23 -5.45
N ARG A 29 3.49 25.93 -4.55
CA ARG A 29 4.67 25.43 -3.87
C ARG A 29 4.16 24.27 -3.02
N ALA A 30 4.24 23.06 -3.58
CA ALA A 30 3.97 21.83 -2.86
C ALA A 30 4.98 21.76 -1.71
N THR A 31 4.59 22.27 -0.55
CA THR A 31 5.18 21.87 0.71
C THR A 31 4.83 20.39 0.85
N SER A 32 5.73 19.51 0.41
CA SER A 32 5.51 18.07 0.49
C SER A 32 5.36 17.71 1.97
N LYS A 33 4.11 17.53 2.41
CA LYS A 33 3.82 17.07 3.76
C LYS A 33 4.52 15.73 3.95
N ALA A 34 5.19 15.55 5.08
CA ALA A 34 5.85 14.27 5.38
C ALA A 34 4.82 13.12 5.32
N TRP A 35 5.18 12.02 4.67
CA TRP A 35 4.33 10.85 4.56
C TRP A 35 4.00 10.29 5.94
N LYS A 36 2.71 10.05 6.20
CA LYS A 36 2.24 9.50 7.48
C LYS A 36 1.16 8.47 7.21
N ALA A 37 1.49 7.20 7.45
CA ALA A 37 0.54 6.11 7.23
C ALA A 37 -0.74 6.27 8.07
N GLY A 38 -1.87 5.89 7.47
CA GLY A 38 -3.21 6.04 8.03
C GLY A 38 -3.86 7.42 7.84
N VAL A 39 -3.14 8.42 7.34
CA VAL A 39 -3.73 9.72 6.97
C VAL A 39 -4.68 9.54 5.78
N VAL A 40 -5.86 10.15 5.87
CA VAL A 40 -6.81 10.23 4.76
C VAL A 40 -6.31 11.24 3.73
N VAL A 41 -6.40 10.87 2.46
CA VAL A 41 -6.08 11.73 1.31
C VAL A 41 -7.36 11.96 0.52
N SER A 42 -7.60 13.19 0.06
CA SER A 42 -8.79 13.49 -0.76
C SER A 42 -8.58 13.06 -2.21
N ALA A 43 -9.66 12.82 -2.95
CA ALA A 43 -9.56 12.45 -4.36
C ALA A 43 -8.91 13.57 -5.18
N GLU A 44 -9.20 14.83 -4.84
CA GLU A 44 -8.64 16.02 -5.48
C GLU A 44 -7.12 16.12 -5.26
N GLU A 45 -6.64 15.78 -4.06
CA GLU A 45 -5.20 15.75 -3.76
C GLU A 45 -4.49 14.67 -4.58
N VAL A 46 -5.13 13.50 -4.74
CA VAL A 46 -4.60 12.42 -5.58
C VAL A 46 -4.53 12.85 -7.05
N GLU A 47 -5.60 13.45 -7.57
CA GLU A 47 -5.68 13.91 -8.96
C GLU A 47 -4.67 15.03 -9.27
N CYS A 48 -4.62 16.08 -8.45
CA CYS A 48 -3.69 17.19 -8.62
C CYS A 48 -2.22 16.76 -8.55
N THR A 49 -1.90 15.76 -7.72
CA THR A 49 -0.53 15.26 -7.56
C THR A 49 -0.14 14.29 -8.67
N GLY A 50 -1.11 13.56 -9.24
CA GLY A 50 -0.91 12.48 -10.21
C GLY A 50 -0.62 11.15 -9.52
N LEU A 51 -1.31 10.09 -9.94
CA LEU A 51 -1.31 8.78 -9.27
C LEU A 51 0.08 8.18 -9.07
N GLU A 52 0.98 8.31 -10.06
CA GLU A 52 2.33 7.69 -9.99
C GLU A 52 3.15 8.17 -8.79
N ARG A 53 2.96 9.41 -8.35
CA ARG A 53 3.72 9.97 -7.21
C ARG A 53 3.32 9.39 -5.87
N TRP A 54 2.22 8.64 -5.82
CA TRP A 54 1.68 8.02 -4.62
C TRP A 54 2.11 6.57 -4.44
N PHE A 55 2.80 5.99 -5.43
CA PHE A 55 3.25 4.60 -5.45
C PHE A 55 4.75 4.59 -5.71
N THR A 56 5.54 4.69 -4.64
CA THR A 56 6.99 4.86 -4.73
C THR A 56 7.73 3.86 -3.86
N GLN A 57 8.96 3.55 -4.25
CA GLN A 57 9.90 2.79 -3.45
C GLN A 57 11.24 3.51 -3.37
N GLN A 58 11.91 3.43 -2.22
CA GLN A 58 13.20 4.04 -1.99
C GLN A 58 14.06 3.22 -1.01
N PRO A 59 15.39 3.42 -0.96
CA PRO A 59 16.18 2.96 0.18
C PRO A 59 15.54 3.44 1.49
N ILE A 60 15.55 2.60 2.52
CA ILE A 60 14.92 2.95 3.81
C ILE A 60 15.57 4.25 4.32
N PRO A 61 14.84 5.36 4.53
CA PRO A 61 15.39 6.60 5.10
C PRO A 61 15.79 6.43 6.58
N ASP A 62 16.72 7.24 7.10
CA ASP A 62 17.21 7.09 8.48
C ASP A 62 16.12 7.24 9.53
N ALA A 63 15.17 8.17 9.34
CA ALA A 63 14.03 8.32 10.23
C ALA A 63 13.13 7.08 10.25
N ILE A 64 12.98 6.38 9.13
CA ILE A 64 12.23 5.13 9.05
C ILE A 64 13.02 4.00 9.69
N PHE A 65 14.32 3.90 9.42
CA PHE A 65 15.17 2.87 10.01
C PHE A 65 15.25 3.01 11.54
N ALA A 66 15.26 4.24 12.06
CA ALA A 66 15.20 4.50 13.50
C ALA A 66 13.92 3.96 14.15
N ARG A 67 12.76 3.99 13.45
CA ARG A 67 11.52 3.36 13.93
C ARG A 67 11.63 1.83 14.03
N MET A 68 12.45 1.21 13.18
CA MET A 68 12.60 -0.25 13.08
C MET A 68 13.58 -0.83 14.11
N GLN A 69 14.57 -0.05 14.53
CA GLN A 69 15.64 -0.52 15.40
C GLN A 69 15.11 -1.02 16.75
N GLY A 70 15.58 -2.19 17.17
CA GLY A 70 15.14 -2.84 18.41
C GLY A 70 13.75 -3.48 18.33
N LYS A 71 13.05 -3.34 17.19
CA LYS A 71 11.72 -3.88 16.93
C LYS A 71 11.77 -4.86 15.75
N SER A 72 11.25 -4.50 14.58
CA SER A 72 11.31 -5.35 13.38
C SER A 72 12.73 -5.57 12.89
N TYR A 73 13.67 -4.71 13.28
CA TYR A 73 15.10 -4.82 13.03
C TYR A 73 15.88 -4.85 14.36
N PRO A 74 16.00 -6.01 15.02
CA PRO A 74 16.78 -6.14 16.25
C PRO A 74 18.29 -6.10 15.97
N ALA A 75 19.11 -5.93 17.01
CA ALA A 75 20.57 -5.83 16.87
C ALA A 75 21.22 -7.03 16.14
N GLY A 76 20.66 -8.23 16.29
CA GLY A 76 21.10 -9.46 15.60
C GLY A 76 20.48 -9.68 14.21
N CYS A 77 19.87 -8.67 13.59
CA CYS A 77 19.32 -8.78 12.25
C CYS A 77 20.44 -9.01 11.23
N THR A 78 20.38 -10.15 10.55
CA THR A 78 21.38 -10.53 9.53
C THR A 78 21.03 -10.04 8.12
N ILE A 79 19.86 -9.42 7.94
CA ILE A 79 19.44 -8.89 6.64
C ILE A 79 19.97 -7.46 6.48
N PRO A 80 20.81 -7.18 5.47
CA PRO A 80 21.33 -5.82 5.28
C PRO A 80 20.20 -4.84 4.97
N ARG A 81 20.19 -3.67 5.63
CA ARG A 81 19.26 -2.56 5.32
C ARG A 81 19.22 -2.22 3.82
N SER A 82 20.35 -2.32 3.12
CA SER A 82 20.46 -2.08 1.67
C SER A 82 19.70 -3.09 0.79
N SER A 83 19.38 -4.27 1.34
CA SER A 83 18.55 -5.28 0.68
C SER A 83 17.06 -5.00 0.81
N LEU A 84 16.68 -4.05 1.66
CA LEU A 84 15.30 -3.66 1.91
C LEU A 84 14.96 -2.34 1.21
N ARG A 85 13.66 -2.12 1.03
CA ARG A 85 13.06 -0.91 0.47
C ARG A 85 11.91 -0.47 1.34
N TYR A 86 11.75 0.84 1.46
CA TYR A 86 10.57 1.45 2.02
C TYR A 86 9.66 1.83 0.87
N ILE A 87 8.43 1.30 0.89
CA ILE A 87 7.42 1.59 -0.12
C ILE A 87 6.30 2.43 0.49
N GLN A 88 5.78 3.34 -0.32
CA GLN A 88 4.68 4.24 -0.02
C GLN A 88 3.60 4.00 -1.08
N VAL A 89 2.38 3.73 -0.64
CA VAL A 89 1.26 3.37 -1.52
C VAL A 89 -0.03 4.00 -1.00
N LEU A 90 -1.00 4.23 -1.88
CA LEU A 90 -2.38 4.48 -1.45
C LEU A 90 -3.17 3.19 -1.38
N HIS A 91 -4.13 3.14 -0.46
CA HIS A 91 -5.11 2.05 -0.37
C HIS A 91 -6.48 2.59 0.06
N TYR A 92 -7.54 1.83 -0.19
CA TYR A 92 -8.86 2.12 0.36
C TYR A 92 -9.05 1.37 1.68
N ASP A 93 -9.50 2.05 2.73
CA ASP A 93 -9.91 1.37 3.97
C ASP A 93 -11.30 0.73 3.84
N GLY A 94 -11.75 0.05 4.90
CA GLY A 94 -13.07 -0.60 4.95
C GLY A 94 -14.27 0.30 4.73
N ASP A 95 -14.10 1.59 4.99
CA ASP A 95 -15.13 2.61 4.81
C ASP A 95 -15.01 3.29 3.44
N GLY A 96 -14.12 2.81 2.56
CA GLY A 96 -13.88 3.36 1.23
C GLY A 96 -13.10 4.68 1.22
N ARG A 97 -12.38 5.02 2.30
CA ARG A 97 -11.53 6.22 2.34
C ARG A 97 -10.14 5.91 1.80
N VAL A 98 -9.59 6.81 0.99
CA VAL A 98 -8.21 6.71 0.53
C VAL A 98 -7.26 7.02 1.69
N ARG A 99 -6.33 6.11 1.95
CA ARG A 99 -5.35 6.18 3.04
C ARG A 99 -3.93 6.10 2.49
N MET A 100 -3.02 6.87 3.08
CA MET A 100 -1.58 6.64 2.94
C MET A 100 -1.19 5.34 3.63
N GLY A 101 -0.55 4.42 2.91
CA GLY A 101 0.02 3.19 3.41
C GLY A 101 1.54 3.18 3.35
N GLU A 102 2.18 2.41 4.21
CA GLU A 102 3.62 2.23 4.17
C GLU A 102 4.01 0.78 4.47
N MET A 103 5.13 0.34 3.90
CA MET A 103 5.65 -1.01 4.13
C MET A 103 7.16 -1.06 3.90
N VAL A 104 7.86 -1.92 4.64
CA VAL A 104 9.23 -2.29 4.33
C VAL A 104 9.25 -3.70 3.75
N CYS A 105 9.87 -3.87 2.60
CA CYS A 105 9.99 -5.15 1.89
C CYS A 105 11.40 -5.36 1.36
N ASN A 106 11.69 -6.54 0.82
CA ASN A 106 12.92 -6.78 0.09
C ASN A 106 12.90 -6.06 -1.27
N LYS A 107 14.05 -5.54 -1.72
CA LYS A 107 14.19 -4.92 -3.04
C LYS A 107 13.80 -5.85 -4.19
N LEU A 108 13.92 -7.17 -4.01
CA LEU A 108 13.57 -8.18 -5.02
C LEU A 108 12.07 -8.26 -5.31
N ILE A 109 11.21 -7.75 -4.41
CA ILE A 109 9.76 -7.77 -4.58
C ILE A 109 9.15 -6.37 -4.54
N ALA A 110 9.95 -5.31 -4.41
CA ALA A 110 9.46 -3.95 -4.24
C ALA A 110 8.62 -3.49 -5.45
N ASP A 111 9.12 -3.71 -6.67
CA ASP A 111 8.40 -3.33 -7.89
C ASP A 111 7.12 -4.16 -8.08
N ASP A 112 7.15 -5.45 -7.74
CA ASP A 112 5.96 -6.31 -7.75
C ASP A 112 4.89 -5.75 -6.80
N LEU A 113 5.26 -5.39 -5.57
CA LEU A 113 4.32 -4.85 -4.58
C LEU A 113 3.77 -3.48 -4.99
N ILE A 114 4.59 -2.60 -5.58
CA ILE A 114 4.12 -1.33 -6.13
C ILE A 114 3.06 -1.57 -7.22
N SER A 115 3.33 -2.48 -8.15
CA SER A 115 2.38 -2.84 -9.21
C SER A 115 1.08 -3.41 -8.64
N ILE A 116 1.17 -4.38 -7.72
CA ILE A 116 0.01 -5.02 -7.09
C ILE A 116 -0.83 -3.99 -6.34
N PHE A 117 -0.24 -3.20 -5.44
CA PHE A 117 -1.02 -2.25 -4.63
C PHE A 117 -1.63 -1.14 -5.48
N LYS A 118 -0.97 -0.73 -6.56
CA LYS A 118 -1.55 0.23 -7.51
C LYS A 118 -2.77 -0.34 -8.22
N GLU A 119 -2.69 -1.57 -8.71
CA GLU A 119 -3.83 -2.25 -9.35
C GLU A 119 -4.97 -2.46 -8.35
N LEU A 120 -4.67 -2.89 -7.12
CA LEU A 120 -5.66 -2.99 -6.03
C LEU A 120 -6.33 -1.64 -5.74
N TYR A 121 -5.56 -0.56 -5.68
CA TYR A 121 -6.09 0.79 -5.47
C TYR A 121 -7.01 1.23 -6.61
N GLN A 122 -6.63 1.01 -7.86
CA GLN A 122 -7.46 1.35 -9.03
C GLN A 122 -8.81 0.61 -9.02
N HIS A 123 -8.83 -0.61 -8.49
CA HIS A 123 -10.04 -1.41 -8.30
C HIS A 123 -10.78 -1.16 -6.98
N ARG A 124 -10.35 -0.16 -6.20
CA ARG A 124 -10.90 0.17 -4.87
C ARG A 124 -10.93 -1.03 -3.91
N TYR A 125 -9.96 -1.93 -4.04
CA TYR A 125 -9.88 -3.12 -3.20
C TYR A 125 -9.62 -2.70 -1.73
N PRO A 126 -10.38 -3.24 -0.76
CA PRO A 126 -10.31 -2.79 0.61
C PRO A 126 -9.13 -3.41 1.38
N ILE A 127 -8.25 -2.55 1.90
CA ILE A 127 -7.16 -2.89 2.82
C ILE A 127 -7.33 -2.01 4.06
N GLN A 128 -7.58 -2.61 5.21
CA GLN A 128 -7.94 -1.83 6.41
C GLN A 128 -6.80 -0.92 6.90
N SER A 129 -5.57 -1.42 6.90
CA SER A 129 -4.40 -0.67 7.36
C SER A 129 -3.11 -1.22 6.74
N MET A 130 -2.21 -0.31 6.39
CA MET A 130 -0.83 -0.59 5.96
C MET A 130 0.12 0.32 6.73
N ARG A 131 0.51 -0.11 7.92
CA ARG A 131 1.48 0.57 8.80
C ARG A 131 2.64 -0.37 9.06
N LEU A 132 3.83 0.20 9.35
CA LEU A 132 4.95 -0.62 9.79
C LEU A 132 4.57 -1.40 11.05
N ILE A 133 5.02 -2.65 11.14
CA ILE A 133 4.77 -3.48 12.33
C ILE A 133 5.39 -2.87 13.60
N ASP A 134 6.37 -1.98 13.44
CA ASP A 134 7.03 -1.23 14.52
C ASP A 134 6.09 -0.31 15.29
N ASP A 135 5.01 0.15 14.65
CA ASP A 135 3.92 0.89 15.29
C ASP A 135 3.14 0.00 16.29
N PHE A 136 3.33 -1.32 16.21
CA PHE A 136 2.78 -2.34 17.09
C PHE A 136 3.88 -3.06 17.89
N ASP A 137 5.04 -2.42 18.05
CA ASP A 137 6.23 -2.93 18.74
C ASP A 137 6.79 -4.23 18.15
N ALA A 138 6.57 -4.48 16.85
CA ALA A 138 6.89 -5.74 16.19
C ALA A 138 6.22 -6.98 16.81
N VAL A 139 5.10 -6.79 17.51
CA VAL A 139 4.28 -7.87 18.07
C VAL A 139 3.21 -8.28 17.05
N ASP A 140 3.43 -9.41 16.38
CA ASP A 140 2.51 -9.95 15.35
C ASP A 140 1.04 -9.93 15.84
N GLU A 141 0.77 -10.42 17.05
CA GLU A 141 -0.60 -10.48 17.60
C GLU A 141 -1.26 -9.09 17.68
N ARG A 142 -0.53 -8.04 18.06
CA ARG A 142 -1.08 -6.68 18.12
C ARG A 142 -1.39 -6.14 16.73
N SER A 143 -0.45 -6.32 15.78
CA SER A 143 -0.61 -5.91 14.38
C SER A 143 -1.78 -6.63 13.71
N MET A 144 -1.84 -7.96 13.85
CA MET A 144 -2.89 -8.78 13.26
C MET A 144 -4.27 -8.47 13.84
N ARG A 145 -4.40 -8.26 15.16
CA ARG A 145 -5.68 -7.87 15.79
C ARG A 145 -6.17 -6.51 15.31
N ALA A 146 -5.27 -5.61 14.94
CA ALA A 146 -5.58 -4.31 14.33
C ALA A 146 -5.91 -4.41 12.82
N ASN A 147 -5.97 -5.64 12.27
CA ASN A 147 -6.17 -5.91 10.85
C ASN A 147 -5.13 -5.22 9.95
N ASN A 148 -3.91 -5.05 10.45
CA ASN A 148 -2.83 -4.41 9.72
C ASN A 148 -2.21 -5.37 8.70
N SER A 149 -1.79 -4.82 7.56
CA SER A 149 -1.09 -5.54 6.50
C SER A 149 0.40 -5.20 6.56
N THR A 150 1.26 -6.21 6.59
CA THR A 150 2.70 -6.06 6.92
C THR A 150 3.59 -6.93 6.03
N CYS A 151 4.89 -6.59 5.95
CA CYS A 151 5.88 -7.38 5.20
C CYS A 151 7.12 -7.71 6.03
N PHE A 152 8.06 -6.78 6.19
CA PHE A 152 9.29 -7.07 6.93
C PHE A 152 9.07 -7.12 8.44
N CYS A 153 9.51 -8.23 9.06
CA CYS A 153 9.71 -8.35 10.50
C CYS A 153 10.74 -9.46 10.76
N TYR A 154 11.91 -9.11 11.30
CA TYR A 154 12.97 -10.08 11.54
C TYR A 154 12.63 -11.01 12.70
N ARG A 155 12.30 -12.27 12.37
CA ARG A 155 12.00 -13.34 13.33
C ARG A 155 12.23 -14.72 12.72
N THR A 156 12.40 -15.72 13.57
CA THR A 156 12.29 -17.12 13.15
C THR A 156 10.82 -17.53 13.02
N VAL A 157 10.58 -18.62 12.30
CA VAL A 157 9.28 -19.28 12.31
C VAL A 157 9.03 -19.82 13.72
N LYS A 158 7.83 -19.60 14.26
CA LYS A 158 7.47 -20.01 15.63
C LYS A 158 7.75 -21.51 15.85
N GLY A 159 8.57 -21.82 16.85
CA GLY A 159 8.97 -23.21 17.17
C GLY A 159 10.08 -23.77 16.25
N SER A 160 10.81 -22.93 15.53
CA SER A 160 11.92 -23.31 14.65
C SER A 160 13.08 -22.31 14.76
N ASN A 161 14.27 -22.75 14.34
CA ASN A 161 15.45 -21.89 14.14
C ASN A 161 15.52 -21.31 12.71
N LYS A 162 14.59 -21.69 11.83
CA LYS A 162 14.54 -21.19 10.45
C LYS A 162 14.00 -19.76 10.42
N LEU A 163 14.67 -18.87 9.69
CA LEU A 163 14.17 -17.52 9.42
C LEU A 163 12.84 -17.56 8.66
N SER A 164 11.91 -16.72 9.10
CA SER A 164 10.65 -16.47 8.39
C SER A 164 10.90 -15.81 7.03
N ALA A 165 9.98 -15.97 6.07
CA ALA A 165 10.00 -15.18 4.84
C ALA A 165 9.82 -13.67 5.12
N HIS A 166 9.05 -13.32 6.17
CA HIS A 166 8.95 -11.94 6.67
C HIS A 166 10.30 -11.40 7.15
N ALA A 167 11.15 -12.26 7.72
CA ALA A 167 12.47 -11.83 8.18
C ALA A 167 13.38 -11.40 7.04
N ARG A 168 13.14 -11.92 5.83
CA ARG A 168 13.85 -11.52 4.61
C ARG A 168 13.15 -10.39 3.85
N GLY A 169 11.99 -9.93 4.31
CA GLY A 169 11.12 -8.99 3.58
C GLY A 169 10.52 -9.59 2.31
N MET A 170 10.40 -10.93 2.24
CA MET A 170 9.96 -11.67 1.05
C MET A 170 8.53 -12.21 1.19
N ALA A 171 7.83 -11.84 2.26
CA ALA A 171 6.44 -12.21 2.49
C ALA A 171 5.60 -11.02 2.91
N VAL A 172 4.32 -11.05 2.56
CA VAL A 172 3.34 -10.02 2.89
C VAL A 172 2.10 -10.68 3.48
N ASP A 173 1.64 -10.13 4.60
CA ASP A 173 0.35 -10.47 5.22
C ASP A 173 -0.65 -9.36 4.91
N ILE A 174 -1.84 -9.71 4.43
CA ILE A 174 -2.89 -8.74 4.08
C ILE A 174 -4.16 -8.97 4.89
N ASN A 175 -4.71 -7.89 5.49
CA ASN A 175 -5.95 -7.91 6.26
C ASN A 175 -5.97 -9.07 7.28
N ALA A 176 -4.93 -9.12 8.09
CA ALA A 176 -4.56 -10.24 8.96
C ALA A 176 -5.68 -10.75 9.88
N LEU A 177 -6.56 -9.86 10.37
CA LEU A 177 -7.65 -10.25 11.26
C LEU A 177 -8.65 -11.17 10.56
N TYR A 178 -8.96 -10.90 9.29
CA TYR A 178 -9.98 -11.61 8.50
C TYR A 178 -9.41 -12.79 7.72
N ASN A 179 -8.08 -12.90 7.66
CA ASN A 179 -7.37 -13.94 6.93
C ASN A 179 -6.38 -14.68 7.86
N PRO A 180 -6.87 -15.33 8.91
CA PRO A 180 -6.01 -15.82 9.98
C PRO A 180 -5.10 -16.98 9.56
N TYR A 181 -4.02 -17.14 10.32
CA TYR A 181 -3.36 -18.43 10.45
C TYR A 181 -4.28 -19.42 11.20
N TYR A 182 -4.39 -20.64 10.70
CA TYR A 182 -5.12 -21.74 11.30
C TYR A 182 -4.32 -23.04 11.19
N ARG A 183 -4.19 -23.74 12.33
CA ARG A 183 -3.61 -25.08 12.42
C ARG A 183 -4.40 -25.94 13.37
N LYS A 184 -4.75 -27.15 12.94
CA LYS A 184 -5.26 -28.22 13.79
C LYS A 184 -4.16 -29.27 14.01
N GLY A 185 -3.68 -29.39 15.24
CA GLY A 185 -2.70 -30.40 15.62
C GLY A 185 -3.27 -31.81 15.61
N ARG A 186 -2.40 -32.83 15.57
CA ARG A 186 -2.80 -34.25 15.61
C ARG A 186 -3.55 -34.62 16.91
N ASN A 187 -3.27 -33.91 17.99
CA ASN A 187 -3.96 -34.04 19.28
C ASN A 187 -5.28 -33.27 19.36
N GLY A 188 -5.80 -32.76 18.23
CA GLY A 188 -7.02 -31.95 18.18
C GLY A 188 -6.85 -30.48 18.59
N LYS A 189 -5.69 -30.08 19.13
CA LYS A 189 -5.44 -28.68 19.53
C LYS A 189 -5.52 -27.76 18.31
N VAL A 190 -6.41 -26.78 18.37
CA VAL A 190 -6.53 -25.72 17.38
C VAL A 190 -5.66 -24.54 17.79
N THR A 191 -4.93 -23.97 16.82
CA THR A 191 -4.19 -22.72 16.97
C THR A 191 -4.67 -21.77 15.89
N VAL A 192 -5.14 -20.60 16.30
CA VAL A 192 -5.55 -19.51 15.41
C VAL A 192 -4.76 -18.27 15.76
N GLN A 193 -4.28 -17.55 14.75
CA GLN A 193 -3.65 -16.25 14.93
C GLN A 193 -4.23 -15.25 13.91
N PRO A 194 -4.68 -14.06 14.33
CA PRO A 194 -4.74 -13.61 15.73
C PRO A 194 -5.78 -14.39 16.54
N SER A 195 -5.63 -14.39 17.87
CA SER A 195 -6.45 -15.18 18.80
C SER A 195 -7.96 -14.90 18.72
N ASN A 196 -8.34 -13.71 18.26
CA ASN A 196 -9.73 -13.28 18.09
C ASN A 196 -10.30 -13.54 16.68
N ALA A 197 -9.60 -14.30 15.82
CA ALA A 197 -9.99 -14.52 14.42
C ALA A 197 -10.68 -15.87 14.14
N LEU A 198 -10.98 -16.67 15.16
CA LEU A 198 -11.54 -18.02 14.98
C LEU A 198 -12.77 -18.06 14.06
N LYS A 199 -13.66 -17.05 14.15
CA LYS A 199 -14.85 -16.95 13.31
C LYS A 199 -14.55 -16.81 11.81
N TYR A 200 -13.37 -16.32 11.43
CA TYR A 200 -12.95 -16.15 10.03
C TYR A 200 -12.23 -17.39 9.47
N CYS A 201 -12.04 -18.43 10.29
CA CYS A 201 -11.52 -19.73 9.84
C CYS A 201 -12.57 -20.55 9.10
N ASP A 202 -13.87 -20.34 9.37
CA ASP A 202 -14.94 -20.89 8.53
C ASP A 202 -14.98 -20.13 7.21
N ARG A 203 -14.32 -20.69 6.20
CA ARG A 203 -14.27 -20.09 4.86
C ARG A 203 -15.54 -20.36 4.04
N SER A 204 -16.56 -21.03 4.58
CA SER A 204 -17.88 -21.08 3.93
C SER A 204 -18.71 -19.82 4.20
N ALA A 205 -18.47 -19.16 5.33
CA ALA A 205 -19.15 -17.93 5.71
C ALA A 205 -18.80 -16.73 4.80
N SER A 206 -19.72 -15.77 4.77
CA SER A 206 -19.52 -14.45 4.16
C SER A 206 -19.05 -13.45 5.21
N PHE A 207 -17.96 -12.75 4.93
CA PHE A 207 -17.39 -11.69 5.77
C PHE A 207 -16.46 -10.81 4.91
N PRO A 208 -16.19 -9.55 5.31
CA PRO A 208 -15.37 -8.65 4.51
C PRO A 208 -13.91 -9.09 4.45
N TYR A 209 -13.16 -8.57 3.47
CA TYR A 209 -11.72 -8.78 3.29
C TYR A 209 -11.27 -10.23 3.03
N LYS A 210 -12.21 -11.14 2.77
CA LYS A 210 -11.93 -12.56 2.60
C LYS A 210 -11.08 -12.80 1.35
N ILE A 211 -9.88 -13.32 1.56
CA ILE A 211 -9.02 -13.79 0.47
C ILE A 211 -9.38 -15.24 0.16
N ASP A 212 -9.77 -15.49 -1.09
CA ASP A 212 -9.95 -16.83 -1.67
C ASP A 212 -9.41 -16.87 -3.11
N ARG A 213 -9.63 -17.98 -3.83
CA ARG A 213 -9.05 -18.14 -5.18
C ARG A 213 -9.72 -17.29 -6.26
N ASN A 214 -10.92 -16.77 -5.99
CA ASN A 214 -11.64 -15.88 -6.89
C ASN A 214 -11.32 -14.41 -6.60
N ASP A 215 -10.76 -14.12 -5.43
CA ASP A 215 -10.39 -12.78 -4.99
C ASP A 215 -9.34 -12.12 -5.90
N LEU A 216 -9.48 -10.80 -6.10
CA LEU A 216 -8.58 -10.02 -6.95
C LEU A 216 -7.16 -10.03 -6.38
N LEU A 217 -7.01 -9.85 -5.07
CA LEU A 217 -5.71 -9.82 -4.42
C LEU A 217 -4.97 -11.14 -4.64
N TYR A 218 -5.63 -12.27 -4.44
CA TYR A 218 -5.05 -13.57 -4.75
C TYR A 218 -4.54 -13.64 -6.20
N LYS A 219 -5.37 -13.28 -7.18
CA LYS A 219 -5.01 -13.35 -8.60
C LYS A 219 -3.78 -12.50 -8.94
N LEU A 220 -3.70 -11.29 -8.39
CA LEU A 220 -2.55 -10.40 -8.61
C LEU A 220 -1.27 -10.95 -8.01
N PHE A 221 -1.29 -11.40 -6.76
CA PHE A 221 -0.11 -11.98 -6.13
C PHE A 221 0.37 -13.23 -6.90
N ILE A 222 -0.54 -14.12 -7.33
CA ILE A 222 -0.17 -15.28 -8.14
C ILE A 222 0.41 -14.88 -9.50
N LYS A 223 -0.17 -13.87 -10.18
CA LYS A 223 0.34 -13.33 -11.45
C LYS A 223 1.79 -12.82 -11.33
N HIS A 224 2.15 -12.26 -10.17
CA HIS A 224 3.52 -11.82 -9.86
C HIS A 224 4.43 -12.93 -9.31
N GLY A 225 3.98 -14.19 -9.30
CA GLY A 225 4.78 -15.35 -8.91
C GLY A 225 4.86 -15.61 -7.41
N PHE A 226 4.01 -14.98 -6.59
CA PHE A 226 3.92 -15.31 -5.17
C PHE A 226 3.18 -16.63 -4.97
N ARG A 227 3.45 -17.28 -3.84
CA ARG A 227 2.72 -18.43 -3.34
C ARG A 227 1.84 -17.99 -2.17
N TRP A 228 0.65 -18.56 -2.08
CA TRP A 228 -0.32 -18.21 -1.05
C TRP A 228 -0.38 -19.25 0.08
N GLY A 229 -0.28 -18.81 1.33
CA GLY A 229 -0.32 -19.64 2.53
C GLY A 229 -1.68 -20.32 2.76
N GLY A 230 -2.77 -19.76 2.25
CA GLY A 230 -4.09 -20.40 2.26
C GLY A 230 -4.14 -21.70 1.43
N ALA A 231 -3.22 -21.86 0.47
CA ALA A 231 -3.12 -23.05 -0.36
C ALA A 231 -2.26 -24.17 0.26
N TRP A 232 -1.57 -23.94 1.38
CA TRP A 232 -0.75 -24.96 2.05
C TRP A 232 -1.57 -26.15 2.56
N ARG A 233 -0.95 -27.34 2.65
CA ARG A 233 -1.68 -28.60 2.95
C ARG A 233 -2.01 -28.80 4.42
N THR A 234 -1.06 -28.52 5.32
CA THR A 234 -1.12 -28.90 6.74
C THR A 234 -1.48 -27.75 7.67
N VAL A 235 -1.15 -26.54 7.26
CA VAL A 235 -1.43 -25.27 7.93
C VAL A 235 -2.09 -24.37 6.91
N LYS A 236 -2.97 -23.48 7.37
CA LYS A 236 -3.56 -22.45 6.54
C LYS A 236 -3.09 -21.11 7.06
N ASP A 237 -2.56 -20.29 6.18
CA ASP A 237 -2.18 -18.93 6.53
C ASP A 237 -2.77 -18.00 5.48
N TYR A 238 -4.03 -17.61 5.68
CA TYR A 238 -4.83 -16.98 4.61
C TYR A 238 -4.34 -15.56 4.28
N GLN A 239 -3.67 -14.90 5.21
CA GLN A 239 -3.06 -13.58 5.06
C GLN A 239 -1.77 -13.63 4.23
N HIS A 240 -1.05 -14.75 4.27
CA HIS A 240 0.36 -14.85 3.90
C HIS A 240 0.58 -15.09 2.41
N PHE A 241 1.39 -14.25 1.79
CA PHE A 241 1.94 -14.43 0.44
C PHE A 241 3.46 -14.35 0.50
N GLU A 242 4.17 -15.27 -0.15
CA GLU A 242 5.64 -15.27 -0.17
C GLU A 242 6.22 -15.59 -1.55
N LYS A 243 7.44 -15.10 -1.80
CA LYS A 243 8.22 -15.37 -3.01
C LYS A 243 9.64 -15.83 -2.64
#